data_AF-A0A4Q3ZJ81-F1
#
_entry.id   AF-A0A4Q3ZJ81-F1
#
_cell.length_a   1.000
_cell.length_b   1.000
_cell.length_c   1.000
_cell.angle_alpha   90.00
_cell.angle_beta   90.00
_cell.angle_gamma   90.00
#
_symmetry.space_group_name_H-M   'P 1'
#
loop_
_entity.id
_entity.type
_entity.pdbx_description
1 polymer ?
#
loop_
_entity_poly.entity_id
_entity_poly.type
_entity_poly.pdbx_seq_one_letter_code
_entity_poly.pdbx_strand_id
1 'polypeptide(L)'
;MTWRVRQGSAKAGGDRGRGRVWKAVAVGGVALLVAWGLGIVPGMRPQAQGTAAGAAPTAEEEKAAGAFATVVLADTEAVWGGIFESQVGQSYQPPGLVLFSESTASPCSDAMGTILTGPFYCPLSRHVYLDTAFLAEVRASPGKGADSAATCVIAHEVSHHVQNELGILGETRKAQDRLSGTEREALSIRVELQADCFSGIWARHSATPTGAVEPSDMAAALVAAKEAGEHMLARCADRVQPPHAFSRGSIEQRQRWFATGFEAGLLDACDTFTAGQI
;
A
#
# COMPACT_ATOMS: atom_id res chain seq x y z
N MET A 1 -21.04 -6.45 -0.64
CA MET A 1 -21.48 -7.31 0.50
C MET A 1 -21.24 -8.82 0.28
N THR A 2 -20.63 -9.24 -0.83
CA THR A 2 -20.52 -10.66 -1.25
C THR A 2 -19.29 -11.42 -0.70
N TRP A 3 -18.32 -10.75 -0.08
CA TRP A 3 -17.09 -11.40 0.42
C TRP A 3 -17.24 -12.12 1.77
N ARG A 4 -18.27 -11.82 2.57
CA ARG A 4 -18.42 -12.33 3.96
C ARG A 4 -18.53 -13.87 4.07
N VAL A 5 -18.72 -14.58 2.97
CA VAL A 5 -18.94 -16.05 2.93
C VAL A 5 -17.65 -16.83 2.56
N ARG A 6 -16.57 -16.15 2.12
CA ARG A 6 -15.32 -16.84 1.74
C ARG A 6 -14.36 -16.98 2.93
N GLN A 7 -13.66 -18.12 2.98
CA GLN A 7 -12.58 -18.32 3.96
C GLN A 7 -11.40 -17.39 3.64
N GLY A 8 -10.97 -16.61 4.62
CA GLY A 8 -9.76 -15.79 4.51
C GLY A 8 -8.48 -16.60 4.73
N SER A 9 -7.33 -16.01 4.40
CA SER A 9 -6.03 -16.68 4.51
C SER A 9 -5.76 -17.21 5.92
N ALA A 10 -5.32 -18.47 6.01
CA ALA A 10 -4.90 -19.10 7.25
C ALA A 10 -3.62 -18.47 7.85
N LYS A 11 -2.91 -17.65 7.08
CA LYS A 11 -1.72 -16.90 7.50
C LYS A 11 -2.05 -15.54 8.15
N ALA A 12 -3.32 -15.17 8.26
CA ALA A 12 -3.80 -13.94 8.91
C ALA A 12 -3.73 -13.95 10.46
N GLY A 13 -2.99 -14.89 11.06
CA GLY A 13 -2.97 -15.13 12.49
C GLY A 13 -1.74 -14.59 13.22
N GLY A 14 -1.89 -13.43 13.87
CA GLY A 14 -1.44 -13.28 15.25
C GLY A 14 -0.09 -12.62 15.53
N ASP A 15 0.06 -11.34 15.21
CA ASP A 15 0.78 -10.43 16.12
C ASP A 15 0.04 -9.08 16.20
N ARG A 16 -0.95 -9.01 17.10
CA ARG A 16 -1.57 -7.73 17.45
C ARG A 16 -0.58 -7.02 18.37
N GLY A 17 0.29 -6.20 17.76
CA GLY A 17 1.20 -5.30 18.46
C GLY A 17 0.42 -4.50 19.51
N ARG A 18 0.64 -4.84 20.77
CA ARG A 18 -0.03 -4.22 21.93
C ARG A 18 0.61 -2.84 22.13
N GLY A 19 0.09 -1.83 21.43
CA GLY A 19 0.50 -0.44 21.57
C GLY A 19 0.39 0.02 23.04
N ARG A 20 1.54 0.34 23.64
CA ARG A 20 1.63 0.87 25.01
C ARG A 20 1.28 2.37 24.95
N VAL A 21 0.10 2.73 25.44
CA VAL A 21 -0.33 4.13 25.59
C VAL A 21 0.54 4.79 26.66
N TRP A 22 1.50 5.63 26.26
CA TRP A 22 2.22 6.49 27.19
C TRP A 22 1.33 7.70 27.52
N LYS A 23 0.85 7.77 28.76
CA LYS A 23 0.23 8.97 29.30
C LYS A 23 1.33 10.02 29.49
N ALA A 24 1.31 11.09 28.70
CA ALA A 24 2.16 12.24 28.92
C ALA A 24 1.80 12.90 30.26
N VAL A 25 2.77 12.94 31.17
CA VAL A 25 2.70 13.71 32.42
C VAL A 25 2.96 15.17 32.07
N ALA A 26 1.98 16.04 32.31
CA ALA A 26 2.13 17.48 32.17
C ALA A 26 3.07 18.00 33.28
N VAL A 27 4.25 18.48 32.89
CA VAL A 27 5.09 19.31 33.76
C VAL A 27 4.88 20.75 33.33
N GLY A 28 4.38 21.57 34.26
CA GLY A 28 4.14 22.98 34.07
C GLY A 28 5.43 23.77 33.84
N GLY A 29 5.35 24.77 32.98
CA GLY A 29 6.38 25.78 32.76
C GLY A 29 5.72 27.10 32.42
N VAL A 30 5.85 28.06 33.33
CA VAL A 30 5.41 29.45 33.19
C VAL A 30 6.35 30.19 32.23
N ALA A 31 5.80 30.93 31.26
CA ALA A 31 6.54 32.00 30.57
C ALA A 31 5.61 33.12 30.06
N LEU A 32 5.58 34.19 30.86
CA LEU A 32 5.52 35.63 30.54
C LEU A 32 4.67 36.16 29.36
N LEU A 33 3.69 36.96 29.75
CA LEU A 33 2.97 37.95 28.96
C LEU A 33 3.89 39.09 28.49
N VAL A 34 3.77 39.48 27.22
CA VAL A 34 3.93 40.88 26.77
C VAL A 34 2.79 41.20 25.81
N ALA A 35 2.01 42.21 26.18
CA ALA A 35 0.93 42.78 25.38
C ALA A 35 1.39 44.06 24.67
N TRP A 36 0.91 44.33 23.46
CA TRP A 36 0.11 45.50 23.09
C TRP A 36 0.00 45.64 21.55
N GLY A 37 -1.20 45.98 21.08
CA GLY A 37 -1.44 46.40 19.69
C GLY A 37 -2.90 46.24 19.24
N LEU A 38 -3.74 47.22 19.58
CA LEU A 38 -5.12 47.34 19.11
C LEU A 38 -5.22 47.37 17.56
N GLY A 39 -6.21 46.67 17.02
CA GLY A 39 -6.62 46.74 15.62
C GLY A 39 -7.92 45.99 15.38
N ILE A 40 -9.04 46.50 15.91
CA ILE A 40 -10.38 45.98 15.65
C ILE A 40 -10.80 46.44 14.24
N VAL A 41 -10.79 45.52 13.28
CA VAL A 41 -11.56 45.64 12.03
C VAL A 41 -12.73 44.67 12.15
N PRO A 42 -13.97 45.12 12.37
CA PRO A 42 -15.13 44.25 12.39
C PRO A 42 -15.50 43.91 10.94
N GLY A 43 -15.25 42.68 10.48
CA GLY A 43 -15.78 42.26 9.17
C GLY A 43 -15.09 41.12 8.42
N MET A 44 -13.99 40.56 8.91
CA MET A 44 -13.37 39.39 8.28
C MET A 44 -13.29 38.24 9.27
N ARG A 45 -14.33 37.39 9.25
CA ARG A 45 -14.17 36.01 9.68
C ARG A 45 -13.12 35.40 8.76
N PRO A 46 -12.00 34.84 9.25
CA PRO A 46 -11.29 33.87 8.46
C PRO A 46 -12.28 32.72 8.26
N GLN A 47 -12.89 32.67 7.08
CA GLN A 47 -13.46 31.44 6.59
C GLN A 47 -12.24 30.54 6.40
N ALA A 48 -11.89 29.83 7.47
CA ALA A 48 -11.21 28.57 7.34
C ALA A 48 -12.17 27.73 6.50
N GLN A 49 -12.01 27.79 5.18
CA GLN A 49 -12.24 26.64 4.33
C GLN A 49 -11.26 25.60 4.85
N GLY A 50 -11.64 24.94 5.95
CA GLY A 50 -11.17 23.62 6.22
C GLY A 50 -11.60 22.82 5.00
N THR A 51 -10.65 22.54 4.12
CA THR A 51 -10.68 21.27 3.42
C THR A 51 -10.99 20.24 4.50
N ALA A 52 -12.13 19.57 4.37
CA ALA A 52 -12.45 18.50 5.29
C ALA A 52 -11.33 17.48 5.16
N ALA A 53 -10.37 17.51 6.08
CA ALA A 53 -9.55 16.34 6.34
C ALA A 53 -10.57 15.23 6.63
N GLY A 54 -10.61 14.21 5.76
CA GLY A 54 -11.56 13.12 5.86
C GLY A 54 -11.59 12.61 7.30
N ALA A 55 -12.79 12.43 7.86
CA ALA A 55 -12.92 11.87 9.20
C ALA A 55 -12.17 10.53 9.25
N ALA A 56 -11.42 10.30 10.34
CA ALA A 56 -10.72 9.04 10.52
C ALA A 56 -11.73 7.86 10.46
N PRO A 57 -11.35 6.72 9.85
CA PRO A 57 -12.21 5.56 9.78
C PRO A 57 -12.66 5.08 11.17
N THR A 58 -13.87 4.55 11.25
CA THR A 58 -14.39 3.90 12.45
C THR A 58 -13.78 2.52 12.65
N ALA A 59 -13.78 2.03 13.89
CA ALA A 59 -13.30 0.69 14.20
C ALA A 59 -14.02 -0.43 13.43
N GLU A 60 -15.30 -0.24 13.07
CA GLU A 60 -16.05 -1.22 12.28
C GLU A 60 -15.65 -1.19 10.80
N GLU A 61 -15.34 -0.01 10.25
CA GLU A 61 -14.83 0.13 8.88
C GLU A 61 -13.44 -0.50 8.74
N GLU A 62 -12.55 -0.27 9.70
CA GLU A 62 -11.23 -0.90 9.73
C GLU A 62 -11.32 -2.43 9.87
N LYS A 63 -12.20 -2.92 10.75
CA LYS A 63 -12.44 -4.36 10.89
C LYS A 63 -12.98 -4.97 9.59
N ALA A 64 -13.89 -4.27 8.92
CA ALA A 64 -14.39 -4.70 7.62
C ALA A 64 -13.29 -4.68 6.55
N ALA A 65 -12.41 -3.68 6.55
CA ALA A 65 -11.26 -3.59 5.65
C ALA A 65 -10.25 -4.72 5.89
N GLY A 66 -9.95 -5.04 7.16
CA GLY A 66 -9.09 -6.17 7.50
C GLY A 66 -9.68 -7.51 7.07
N ALA A 67 -10.97 -7.73 7.28
CA ALA A 67 -11.64 -8.96 6.85
C ALA A 67 -11.77 -9.05 5.32
N PHE A 68 -11.92 -7.93 4.62
CA PHE A 68 -11.81 -7.86 3.17
C PHE A 68 -10.40 -8.26 2.70
N ALA A 69 -9.37 -7.72 3.35
CA ALA A 69 -7.98 -7.98 2.98
C ALA A 69 -7.59 -9.46 3.11
N THR A 70 -8.08 -10.18 4.12
CA THR A 70 -7.80 -11.62 4.27
C THR A 70 -8.44 -12.47 3.17
N VAL A 71 -9.58 -12.04 2.61
CA VAL A 71 -10.23 -12.72 1.48
C VAL A 71 -9.45 -12.48 0.19
N VAL A 72 -9.03 -11.24 -0.07
CA VAL A 72 -8.20 -10.92 -1.24
C VAL A 72 -6.87 -11.68 -1.16
N LEU A 73 -6.23 -11.72 0.01
CA LEU A 73 -4.97 -12.46 0.18
C LEU A 73 -5.15 -13.95 -0.14
N ALA A 74 -6.20 -14.60 0.34
CA ALA A 74 -6.46 -16.01 0.03
C ALA A 74 -6.61 -16.26 -1.50
N ASP A 75 -7.22 -15.34 -2.23
CA ASP A 75 -7.30 -15.42 -3.69
C ASP A 75 -5.92 -15.29 -4.35
N THR A 76 -5.09 -14.34 -3.87
CA THR A 76 -3.71 -14.20 -4.38
C THR A 76 -2.88 -15.46 -4.15
N GLU A 77 -3.05 -16.14 -3.01
CA GLU A 77 -2.34 -17.39 -2.69
C GLU A 77 -2.69 -18.50 -3.69
N ALA A 78 -3.98 -18.64 -4.02
CA ALA A 78 -4.45 -19.63 -4.98
C ALA A 78 -3.95 -19.34 -6.40
N VAL A 79 -4.06 -18.09 -6.85
CA VAL A 79 -3.66 -17.67 -8.19
C VAL A 79 -2.15 -17.81 -8.38
N TRP A 80 -1.33 -17.29 -7.46
CA TRP A 80 0.12 -17.39 -7.55
C TRP A 80 0.62 -18.81 -7.37
N GLY A 81 -0.06 -19.64 -6.57
CA GLY A 81 0.18 -21.08 -6.52
C GLY A 81 0.13 -21.73 -7.91
N GLY A 82 -0.95 -21.49 -8.65
CA GLY A 82 -1.11 -22.02 -10.01
C GLY A 82 -0.12 -21.42 -11.02
N ILE A 83 0.18 -20.12 -10.94
CA ILE A 83 1.13 -19.47 -11.84
C ILE A 83 2.56 -20.00 -11.62
N PHE A 84 3.01 -20.13 -10.37
CA PHE A 84 4.34 -20.66 -10.09
C PHE A 84 4.49 -22.11 -10.55
N GLU A 85 3.47 -22.94 -10.34
CA GLU A 85 3.47 -24.32 -10.81
C GLU A 85 3.55 -24.38 -12.34
N SER A 86 2.74 -23.58 -13.04
CA SER A 86 2.62 -23.65 -14.50
C SER A 86 3.68 -22.88 -15.29
N GLN A 87 4.16 -21.74 -14.80
CA GLN A 87 5.10 -20.86 -15.53
C GLN A 87 6.53 -20.91 -14.98
N VAL A 88 6.71 -21.16 -13.67
CA VAL A 88 8.04 -21.15 -13.02
C VAL A 88 8.55 -22.58 -12.78
N GLY A 89 7.65 -23.57 -12.68
CA GLY A 89 7.99 -24.94 -12.33
C GLY A 89 8.42 -25.10 -10.87
N GLN A 90 7.94 -24.23 -9.97
CA GLN A 90 8.28 -24.21 -8.55
C GLN A 90 7.02 -24.08 -7.69
N SER A 91 7.11 -24.44 -6.41
CA SER A 91 6.03 -24.20 -5.45
C SER A 91 6.07 -22.76 -4.94
N TYR A 92 4.96 -22.02 -5.05
CA TYR A 92 4.81 -20.71 -4.40
C TYR A 92 4.69 -20.86 -2.89
N GLN A 93 5.37 -20.00 -2.13
CA GLN A 93 5.25 -19.94 -0.67
C GLN A 93 4.47 -18.68 -0.27
N PRO A 94 3.18 -18.78 0.11
CA PRO A 94 2.38 -17.65 0.53
C PRO A 94 3.06 -16.72 1.54
N PRO A 95 2.93 -15.38 1.38
CA PRO A 95 3.45 -14.45 2.37
C PRO A 95 2.68 -14.54 3.68
N GLY A 96 3.33 -14.17 4.79
CA GLY A 96 2.62 -13.87 6.03
C GLY A 96 1.82 -12.57 5.92
N LEU A 97 0.81 -12.38 6.78
CA LEU A 97 0.01 -11.16 6.82
C LEU A 97 0.06 -10.50 8.19
N VAL A 98 0.35 -9.20 8.21
CA VAL A 98 0.22 -8.35 9.40
C VAL A 98 -0.82 -7.27 9.11
N LEU A 99 -1.95 -7.33 9.81
CA LEU A 99 -2.93 -6.24 9.83
C LEU A 99 -2.60 -5.29 10.98
N PHE A 100 -2.50 -4.00 10.69
CA PHE A 100 -2.22 -2.97 11.67
C PHE A 100 -3.05 -1.71 11.38
N SER A 101 -3.08 -0.74 12.29
CA SER A 101 -3.78 0.53 12.09
C SER A 101 -2.81 1.68 12.33
N GLU A 102 -2.65 2.54 11.33
CA GLU A 102 -1.78 3.73 11.26
C GLU A 102 -0.27 3.49 11.37
N SER A 103 0.17 2.46 12.10
CA SER A 103 1.57 2.31 12.49
C SER A 103 1.91 0.86 12.89
N THR A 104 3.03 0.31 12.38
CA THR A 104 3.55 -1.01 12.79
C THR A 104 5.09 -1.08 12.79
N ALA A 105 5.63 -1.95 13.64
CA ALA A 105 7.06 -2.29 13.63
C ALA A 105 7.33 -3.42 12.64
N SER A 106 8.45 -3.33 11.92
CA SER A 106 8.85 -4.30 10.90
C SER A 106 10.36 -4.53 10.93
N PRO A 107 10.86 -5.72 10.55
CA PRO A 107 12.30 -5.90 10.30
C PRO A 107 12.83 -5.02 9.16
N CYS A 108 11.95 -4.51 8.29
CA CYS A 108 12.27 -3.54 7.25
C CYS A 108 12.13 -2.07 7.70
N SER A 109 11.74 -1.82 8.96
CA SER A 109 11.91 -0.50 9.57
C SER A 109 13.40 -0.14 9.57
N ASP A 110 13.72 1.14 9.38
CA ASP A 110 15.11 1.60 9.40
C ASP A 110 15.80 1.30 10.75
N ALA A 111 17.13 1.47 10.79
CA ALA A 111 17.95 1.23 11.98
C ALA A 111 17.53 2.10 13.20
N MET A 112 16.68 3.12 13.01
CA MET A 112 16.13 3.94 14.08
C MET A 112 14.84 3.36 14.68
N GLY A 113 14.37 2.20 14.20
CA GLY A 113 13.16 1.54 14.69
C GLY A 113 11.88 2.26 14.24
N THR A 114 11.94 3.00 13.13
CA THR A 114 10.81 3.86 12.76
C THR A 114 9.59 3.05 12.34
N ILE A 115 8.44 3.50 12.82
CA ILE A 115 7.15 2.89 12.57
C ILE A 115 6.67 3.28 11.17
N LEU A 116 6.38 2.29 10.33
CA LEU A 116 5.93 2.50 8.96
C LEU A 116 4.41 2.72 8.91
N THR A 117 3.98 3.64 8.03
CA THR A 117 2.55 3.96 7.78
C THR A 117 2.15 3.46 6.40
N GLY A 118 0.90 3.03 6.23
CA GLY A 118 0.39 2.55 4.94
C GLY A 118 0.84 1.12 4.59
N PRO A 119 0.27 0.51 3.55
CA PRO A 119 0.60 -0.85 3.14
C PRO A 119 2.03 -0.99 2.63
N PHE A 120 2.69 -2.12 2.91
CA PHE A 120 4.00 -2.46 2.36
C PHE A 120 4.28 -3.97 2.44
N TYR A 121 5.16 -4.47 1.57
CA TYR A 121 5.81 -5.78 1.73
C TYR A 121 7.21 -5.68 2.34
N CYS A 122 7.55 -6.58 3.25
CA CYS A 122 8.90 -6.68 3.81
C CYS A 122 9.59 -7.99 3.37
N PRO A 123 10.65 -7.93 2.52
CA PRO A 123 11.37 -9.12 2.07
C PRO A 123 12.09 -9.88 3.19
N LEU A 124 12.48 -9.19 4.28
CA LEU A 124 13.20 -9.82 5.41
C LEU A 124 12.31 -10.74 6.24
N SER A 125 11.04 -10.36 6.45
CA SER A 125 10.06 -11.21 7.14
C SER A 125 9.24 -12.06 6.17
N ARG A 126 9.22 -11.73 4.88
CA ARG A 126 8.29 -12.29 3.87
C ARG A 126 6.82 -12.10 4.28
N HIS A 127 6.51 -10.93 4.83
CA HIS A 127 5.15 -10.55 5.22
C HIS A 127 4.67 -9.34 4.43
N VAL A 128 3.38 -9.37 4.09
CA VAL A 128 2.60 -8.21 3.66
C VAL A 128 2.03 -7.54 4.91
N TYR A 129 2.27 -6.25 5.05
CA TYR A 129 1.75 -5.41 6.14
C TYR A 129 0.67 -4.51 5.55
N LEU A 130 -0.55 -4.61 6.07
CA LEU A 130 -1.69 -3.83 5.58
C LEU A 130 -2.25 -2.94 6.68
N ASP A 131 -2.26 -1.64 6.41
CA ASP A 131 -2.85 -0.62 7.27
C ASP A 131 -4.39 -0.61 7.07
N THR A 132 -5.12 -1.06 8.08
CA THR A 132 -6.59 -1.17 8.04
C THR A 132 -7.27 0.19 8.00
N ALA A 133 -6.66 1.23 8.57
CA ALA A 133 -7.16 2.59 8.47
C ALA A 133 -6.99 3.12 7.04
N PHE A 134 -5.83 2.89 6.43
CA PHE A 134 -5.61 3.22 5.01
C PHE A 134 -6.60 2.49 4.10
N LEU A 135 -6.76 1.16 4.26
CA LEU A 135 -7.67 0.39 3.44
C LEU A 135 -9.13 0.79 3.65
N ALA A 136 -9.52 1.17 4.88
CA ALA A 136 -10.85 1.70 5.14
C ALA A 136 -11.08 3.03 4.43
N GLU A 137 -10.08 3.92 4.40
CA GLU A 137 -10.14 5.19 3.67
C GLU A 137 -10.27 4.99 2.16
N VAL A 138 -9.44 4.12 1.56
CA VAL A 138 -9.54 3.77 0.13
C VAL A 138 -10.92 3.20 -0.22
N ARG A 139 -11.48 2.37 0.67
CA ARG A 139 -12.82 1.78 0.49
C ARG A 139 -13.96 2.77 0.70
N ALA A 140 -13.69 3.89 1.37
CA ALA A 140 -14.64 4.99 1.56
C ALA A 140 -14.55 6.05 0.44
N SER A 141 -13.52 6.00 -0.41
CA SER A 141 -13.35 6.94 -1.53
C SER A 141 -14.58 6.92 -2.46
N PRO A 142 -15.10 8.09 -2.83
CA PRO A 142 -16.27 8.18 -3.69
C PRO A 142 -15.95 7.71 -5.11
N GLY A 143 -16.73 6.75 -5.64
CA GLY A 143 -16.58 6.27 -7.00
C GLY A 143 -16.98 4.81 -7.18
N LYS A 144 -17.10 4.38 -8.43
CA LYS A 144 -17.11 2.94 -8.76
C LYS A 144 -15.69 2.42 -8.57
N GLY A 145 -15.55 1.25 -7.93
CA GLY A 145 -14.25 0.60 -7.79
C GLY A 145 -13.50 0.83 -6.48
N ALA A 146 -14.13 1.32 -5.40
CA ALA A 146 -13.45 1.48 -4.10
C ALA A 146 -12.94 0.14 -3.52
N ASP A 147 -13.73 -0.93 -3.61
CA ASP A 147 -13.24 -2.28 -3.28
C ASP A 147 -12.16 -2.73 -4.27
N SER A 148 -12.28 -2.42 -5.56
CA SER A 148 -11.23 -2.72 -6.56
C SER A 148 -9.92 -1.97 -6.28
N ALA A 149 -9.99 -0.72 -5.80
CA ALA A 149 -8.83 0.07 -5.41
C ALA A 149 -8.09 -0.56 -4.23
N ALA A 150 -8.84 -0.99 -3.20
CA ALA A 150 -8.27 -1.71 -2.08
C ALA A 150 -7.69 -3.07 -2.49
N THR A 151 -8.35 -3.78 -3.41
CA THR A 151 -7.82 -5.00 -4.03
C THR A 151 -6.50 -4.74 -4.75
N CYS A 152 -6.41 -3.69 -5.58
CA CYS A 152 -5.18 -3.34 -6.30
C CYS A 152 -4.01 -3.09 -5.36
N VAL A 153 -4.25 -2.37 -4.27
CA VAL A 153 -3.24 -2.13 -3.23
C VAL A 153 -2.72 -3.45 -2.66
N ILE A 154 -3.62 -4.36 -2.28
CA ILE A 154 -3.23 -5.66 -1.71
C ILE A 154 -2.47 -6.51 -2.74
N ALA A 155 -2.96 -6.56 -3.99
CA ALA A 155 -2.32 -7.30 -5.07
C ALA A 155 -0.93 -6.75 -5.40
N HIS A 156 -0.74 -5.44 -5.30
CA HIS A 156 0.56 -4.78 -5.48
C HIS A 156 1.55 -5.19 -4.39
N GLU A 157 1.15 -5.16 -3.12
CA GLU A 157 2.04 -5.62 -2.04
C GLU A 157 2.38 -7.11 -2.13
N VAL A 158 1.43 -7.95 -2.55
CA VAL A 158 1.70 -9.37 -2.83
C VAL A 158 2.62 -9.53 -4.05
N SER A 159 2.55 -8.62 -5.03
CA SER A 159 3.43 -8.66 -6.19
C SER A 159 4.89 -8.38 -5.84
N HIS A 160 5.17 -7.55 -4.84
CA HIS A 160 6.52 -7.44 -4.27
C HIS A 160 6.99 -8.75 -3.62
N HIS A 161 6.08 -9.50 -2.98
CA HIS A 161 6.42 -10.83 -2.50
C HIS A 161 6.77 -11.79 -3.65
N VAL A 162 6.04 -11.75 -4.76
CA VAL A 162 6.36 -12.53 -5.96
C VAL A 162 7.73 -12.17 -6.53
N GLN A 163 8.06 -10.87 -6.61
CA GLN A 163 9.40 -10.42 -7.00
C GLN A 163 10.48 -10.96 -6.06
N ASN A 164 10.19 -11.08 -4.77
CA ASN A 164 11.10 -11.66 -3.79
C ASN A 164 11.29 -13.18 -4.00
N GLU A 165 10.21 -13.93 -4.25
CA GLU A 165 10.28 -15.36 -4.56
C GLU A 165 11.08 -15.63 -5.84
N LEU A 166 10.98 -14.75 -6.83
CA LEU A 166 11.71 -14.82 -8.09
C LEU A 166 13.17 -14.30 -7.98
N GLY A 167 13.59 -13.82 -6.80
CA GLY A 167 14.94 -13.28 -6.56
C GLY A 167 15.19 -11.87 -7.12
N ILE A 168 14.18 -11.25 -7.73
CA ILE A 168 14.28 -9.95 -8.42
C ILE A 168 14.62 -8.84 -7.42
N LEU A 169 13.98 -8.82 -6.24
CA LEU A 169 14.27 -7.79 -5.23
C LEU A 169 15.72 -7.88 -4.72
N GLY A 170 16.25 -9.10 -4.58
CA GLY A 170 17.62 -9.33 -4.15
C GLY A 170 18.65 -8.82 -5.17
N GLU A 171 18.44 -9.12 -6.46
CA GLU A 171 19.31 -8.63 -7.53
C GLU A 171 19.20 -7.12 -7.73
N THR A 172 17.97 -6.58 -7.66
CA THR A 172 17.75 -5.13 -7.71
C THR A 172 18.51 -4.43 -6.61
N ARG A 173 18.46 -4.94 -5.37
CA ARG A 173 19.18 -4.33 -4.25
C ARG A 173 20.70 -4.32 -4.48
N LYS A 174 21.27 -5.43 -4.94
CA LYS A 174 22.72 -5.51 -5.27
C LYS A 174 23.12 -4.51 -6.36
N ALA A 175 22.25 -4.32 -7.35
CA ALA A 175 22.48 -3.34 -8.42
C ALA A 175 22.38 -1.90 -7.88
N GLN A 176 21.38 -1.60 -7.04
CA GLN A 176 21.22 -0.28 -6.40
C GLN A 176 22.41 0.11 -5.55
N ASP A 177 23.08 -0.84 -4.88
CA ASP A 177 24.28 -0.55 -4.07
C ASP A 177 25.46 -0.03 -4.92
N ARG A 178 25.41 -0.20 -6.24
CA ARG A 178 26.42 0.28 -7.21
C ARG A 178 25.98 1.53 -7.97
N LEU A 179 24.73 1.95 -7.80
CA LEU A 179 24.13 3.08 -8.52
C LEU A 179 23.87 4.25 -7.56
N SER A 180 23.75 5.44 -8.12
CA SER A 180 23.41 6.65 -7.37
C SER A 180 22.52 7.58 -8.18
N GLY A 181 21.89 8.55 -7.52
CA GLY A 181 21.05 9.54 -8.19
C GLY A 181 19.93 8.91 -9.04
N THR A 182 19.77 9.43 -10.24
CA THR A 182 18.68 9.10 -11.17
C THR A 182 18.69 7.65 -11.64
N GLU A 183 19.85 7.00 -11.74
CA GLU A 183 19.95 5.60 -12.15
C GLU A 183 19.38 4.65 -11.09
N ARG A 184 19.68 4.95 -9.82
CA ARG A 184 19.13 4.20 -8.68
C ARG A 184 17.62 4.40 -8.56
N GLU A 185 17.13 5.61 -8.82
CA GLU A 185 15.71 5.94 -8.83
C GLU A 185 14.96 5.24 -9.97
N ALA A 186 15.49 5.29 -11.18
CA ALA A 186 14.94 4.59 -12.35
C ALA A 186 14.80 3.08 -12.08
N LEU A 187 15.79 2.48 -11.39
CA LEU A 187 15.73 1.08 -11.00
C LEU A 187 14.61 0.81 -9.97
N SER A 188 14.38 1.72 -9.02
CA SER A 188 13.23 1.63 -8.10
C SER A 188 11.90 1.70 -8.87
N ILE A 189 11.75 2.64 -9.80
CA ILE A 189 10.53 2.78 -10.62
C ILE A 189 10.24 1.49 -11.40
N ARG A 190 11.28 0.84 -11.96
CA ARG A 190 11.12 -0.44 -12.67
C ARG A 190 10.56 -1.54 -11.77
N VAL A 191 11.00 -1.62 -10.52
CA VAL A 191 10.46 -2.57 -9.53
C VAL A 191 8.98 -2.30 -9.27
N GLU A 192 8.60 -1.05 -9.03
CA GLU A 192 7.20 -0.67 -8.77
C GLU A 192 6.30 -0.99 -9.98
N LEU A 193 6.74 -0.64 -11.20
CA LEU A 193 5.99 -0.91 -12.42
C LEU A 193 5.85 -2.40 -12.70
N GLN A 194 6.85 -3.22 -12.34
CA GLN A 194 6.73 -4.67 -12.46
C GLN A 194 5.73 -5.23 -11.44
N ALA A 195 5.68 -4.69 -10.22
CA ALA A 195 4.66 -5.06 -9.25
C ALA A 195 3.25 -4.72 -9.75
N ASP A 196 3.06 -3.60 -10.46
CA ASP A 196 1.79 -3.29 -11.14
C ASP A 196 1.48 -4.30 -12.25
N CYS A 197 2.47 -4.71 -13.05
CA CYS A 197 2.28 -5.73 -14.10
C CYS A 197 1.89 -7.09 -13.51
N PHE A 198 2.57 -7.54 -12.46
CA PHE A 198 2.23 -8.75 -11.73
C PHE A 198 0.83 -8.68 -11.11
N SER A 199 0.42 -7.52 -10.61
CA SER A 199 -0.95 -7.29 -10.14
C SER A 199 -1.97 -7.47 -11.26
N GLY A 200 -1.63 -7.05 -12.49
CA GLY A 200 -2.43 -7.30 -13.69
C GLY A 200 -2.57 -8.78 -14.03
N ILE A 201 -1.47 -9.54 -13.97
CA ILE A 201 -1.50 -11.00 -14.15
C ILE A 201 -2.43 -11.63 -13.11
N TRP A 202 -2.27 -11.28 -11.84
CA TRP A 202 -3.15 -11.78 -10.79
C TRP A 202 -4.62 -11.46 -11.09
N ALA A 203 -4.93 -10.22 -11.46
CA ALA A 203 -6.30 -9.79 -11.74
C ALA A 203 -6.94 -10.56 -12.90
N ARG A 204 -6.18 -10.90 -13.95
CA ARG A 204 -6.64 -11.74 -15.06
C ARG A 204 -7.06 -13.13 -14.61
N HIS A 205 -6.30 -13.71 -13.68
CA HIS A 205 -6.50 -15.09 -13.20
C HIS A 205 -7.39 -15.18 -11.96
N SER A 206 -7.70 -14.05 -11.32
CA SER A 206 -8.53 -14.00 -10.13
C SER A 206 -9.94 -14.49 -10.42
N ALA A 207 -10.44 -15.35 -9.53
CA ALA A 207 -11.81 -15.84 -9.56
C ALA A 207 -12.68 -15.12 -8.52
N THR A 208 -12.24 -13.98 -7.99
CA THR A 208 -12.96 -13.24 -6.96
C THR A 208 -13.86 -12.17 -7.59
N PRO A 209 -15.20 -12.34 -7.56
CA PRO A 209 -16.11 -11.31 -8.08
C PRO A 209 -16.12 -10.05 -7.21
N THR A 210 -15.62 -10.15 -5.97
CA THR A 210 -15.55 -9.03 -5.04
C THR A 210 -14.28 -8.22 -5.27
N GLY A 211 -14.43 -7.01 -5.78
CA GLY A 211 -13.27 -6.16 -6.09
C GLY A 211 -12.47 -6.69 -7.26
N ALA A 212 -13.14 -7.38 -8.21
CA ALA A 212 -12.56 -7.66 -9.53
C ALA A 212 -11.97 -6.35 -10.09
N VAL A 213 -10.76 -6.45 -10.59
CA VAL A 213 -10.01 -5.29 -11.09
C VAL A 213 -10.01 -5.38 -12.59
N GLU A 214 -10.88 -4.60 -13.21
CA GLU A 214 -10.85 -4.41 -14.66
C GLU A 214 -9.83 -3.32 -15.01
N PRO A 215 -9.14 -3.42 -16.17
CA PRO A 215 -8.23 -2.37 -16.62
C PRO A 215 -8.89 -0.98 -16.68
N SER A 216 -10.20 -0.90 -16.94
CA SER A 216 -10.97 0.35 -16.96
C SER A 216 -11.09 1.01 -15.58
N ASP A 217 -11.01 0.24 -14.50
CA ASP A 217 -11.14 0.73 -13.13
C ASP A 217 -9.78 1.14 -12.53
N MET A 218 -8.67 0.80 -13.20
CA MET A 218 -7.32 1.05 -12.70
C MET A 218 -6.99 2.53 -12.51
N ALA A 219 -7.39 3.42 -13.42
CA ALA A 219 -7.16 4.86 -13.24
C ALA A 219 -7.76 5.34 -11.92
N ALA A 220 -9.04 5.03 -11.70
CA ALA A 220 -9.77 5.43 -10.50
C ALA A 220 -9.16 4.78 -9.24
N ALA A 221 -8.79 3.50 -9.33
CA ALA A 221 -8.12 2.78 -8.24
C ALA A 221 -6.79 3.41 -7.83
N LEU A 222 -5.95 3.74 -8.81
CA LEU A 222 -4.64 4.36 -8.57
C LEU A 222 -4.77 5.77 -7.98
N VAL A 223 -5.76 6.54 -8.44
CA VAL A 223 -6.07 7.88 -7.89
C VAL A 223 -6.56 7.75 -6.45
N ALA A 224 -7.51 6.85 -6.15
CA ALA A 224 -8.01 6.66 -4.80
C ALA A 224 -6.91 6.21 -3.81
N ALA A 225 -6.05 5.29 -4.23
CA ALA A 225 -4.90 4.86 -3.43
C ALA A 225 -3.90 6.00 -3.18
N LYS A 226 -3.67 6.87 -4.18
CA LYS A 226 -2.82 8.04 -4.05
C LYS A 226 -3.40 9.03 -3.04
N GLU A 227 -4.67 9.39 -3.18
CA GLU A 227 -5.36 10.35 -2.30
C GLU A 227 -5.37 9.86 -0.84
N ALA A 228 -5.70 8.58 -0.61
CA ALA A 228 -5.64 7.99 0.73
C ALA A 228 -4.22 8.02 1.32
N GLY A 229 -3.19 7.83 0.49
CA GLY A 229 -1.79 7.92 0.90
C GLY A 229 -1.39 9.35 1.30
N GLU A 230 -1.79 10.35 0.53
CA GLU A 230 -1.57 11.76 0.82
C GLU A 230 -2.29 12.20 2.11
N HIS A 231 -3.53 11.74 2.33
CA HIS A 231 -4.27 12.01 3.56
C HIS A 231 -3.62 11.34 4.78
N MET A 232 -3.18 10.08 4.65
CA MET A 232 -2.46 9.40 5.72
C MET A 232 -1.17 10.15 6.08
N LEU A 233 -0.42 10.61 5.07
CA LEU A 233 0.79 11.41 5.27
C LEU A 233 0.47 12.72 6.01
N ALA A 234 -0.60 13.42 5.64
CA ALA A 234 -1.02 14.64 6.32
C ALA A 234 -1.35 14.41 7.81
N ARG A 235 -1.90 13.24 8.17
CA ARG A 235 -2.18 12.85 9.57
C ARG A 235 -0.93 12.39 10.33
N CYS A 236 0.06 11.89 9.60
CA CYS A 236 1.26 11.27 10.15
C CYS A 236 2.53 12.09 9.90
N ALA A 237 2.43 13.42 9.82
CA ALA A 237 3.52 14.31 9.38
C ALA A 237 4.88 14.12 10.11
N ASP A 238 4.87 13.53 11.32
CA ASP A 238 6.08 13.22 12.10
C ASP A 238 6.60 11.76 11.93
N ARG A 239 6.03 10.96 11.03
CA ARG A 239 6.36 9.53 10.82
C ARG A 239 7.05 9.29 9.47
N VAL A 240 7.99 8.33 9.45
CA VAL A 240 8.74 7.97 8.23
C VAL A 240 7.87 7.06 7.35
N GLN A 241 7.77 7.42 6.08
CA GLN A 241 7.10 6.63 5.06
C GLN A 241 7.95 5.43 4.64
N PRO A 242 7.35 4.30 4.23
CA PRO A 242 8.09 3.24 3.59
C PRO A 242 8.85 3.79 2.35
N PRO A 243 10.09 3.34 2.10
CA PRO A 243 10.94 3.88 1.02
C PRO A 243 10.28 3.92 -0.38
N HIS A 244 9.30 3.05 -0.61
CA HIS A 244 8.55 2.92 -1.86
C HIS A 244 7.50 4.03 -2.08
N ALA A 245 7.18 4.84 -1.05
CA ALA A 245 6.13 5.85 -1.14
C ALA A 245 6.42 6.95 -2.19
N PHE A 246 7.69 7.17 -2.55
CA PHE A 246 8.15 8.29 -3.40
C PHE A 246 8.58 7.91 -4.82
N SER A 247 8.78 6.63 -5.14
CA SER A 247 9.34 6.19 -6.44
C SER A 247 8.37 5.40 -7.31
N ARG A 248 7.08 5.73 -7.22
CA ARG A 248 6.04 5.11 -8.04
C ARG A 248 6.01 5.84 -9.38
N GLY A 249 6.13 5.10 -10.50
CA GLY A 249 6.02 5.68 -11.84
C GLY A 249 4.73 6.50 -12.04
N SER A 250 4.64 7.23 -13.14
CA SER A 250 3.45 8.01 -13.49
C SER A 250 2.21 7.11 -13.53
N ILE A 251 1.02 7.67 -13.24
CA ILE A 251 -0.24 6.91 -13.26
C ILE A 251 -0.39 6.19 -14.62
N GLU A 252 -0.04 6.86 -15.72
CA GLU A 252 -0.08 6.29 -17.07
C GLU A 252 0.86 5.10 -17.24
N GLN A 253 2.06 5.14 -16.66
CA GLN A 253 3.00 4.02 -16.69
C GLN A 253 2.48 2.84 -15.88
N ARG A 254 1.97 3.10 -14.68
CA ARG A 254 1.39 2.08 -13.79
C ARG A 254 0.20 1.39 -14.45
N GLN A 255 -0.71 2.16 -15.05
CA GLN A 255 -1.84 1.62 -15.80
C GLN A 255 -1.40 0.78 -16.99
N ARG A 256 -0.40 1.26 -17.75
CA ARG A 256 0.12 0.53 -18.90
C ARG A 256 0.67 -0.82 -18.49
N TRP A 257 1.51 -0.86 -17.45
CA TRP A 257 2.12 -2.11 -16.99
C TRP A 257 1.09 -3.06 -16.39
N PHE A 258 0.13 -2.57 -15.61
CA PHE A 258 -1.00 -3.37 -15.18
C PHE A 258 -1.75 -3.99 -16.36
N ALA A 259 -2.10 -3.19 -17.37
CA ALA A 259 -2.79 -3.67 -18.56
C ALA A 259 -1.97 -4.73 -19.31
N THR A 260 -0.66 -4.52 -19.48
CA THR A 260 0.24 -5.53 -20.07
C THR A 260 0.14 -6.88 -19.36
N GLY A 261 0.22 -6.89 -18.02
CA GLY A 261 0.10 -8.11 -17.23
C GLY A 261 -1.28 -8.74 -17.33
N PHE A 262 -2.34 -7.93 -17.30
CA PHE A 262 -3.72 -8.38 -17.41
C PHE A 262 -4.03 -9.01 -18.78
N GLU A 263 -3.54 -8.41 -19.86
CA GLU A 263 -3.76 -8.88 -21.23
C GLU A 263 -2.93 -10.12 -21.57
N ALA A 264 -1.70 -10.20 -21.06
CA ALA A 264 -0.82 -11.34 -21.32
C ALA A 264 -1.09 -12.52 -20.39
N GLY A 265 -1.17 -12.28 -19.08
CA GLY A 265 -1.20 -13.33 -18.05
C GLY A 265 0.10 -14.10 -17.89
N LEU A 266 1.23 -13.55 -18.37
CA LEU A 266 2.53 -14.22 -18.42
C LEU A 266 3.61 -13.39 -17.72
N LEU A 267 4.43 -14.03 -16.87
CA LEU A 267 5.52 -13.37 -16.16
C LEU A 267 6.52 -12.69 -17.11
N ASP A 268 6.84 -13.33 -18.24
CA ASP A 268 7.79 -12.81 -19.23
C ASP A 268 7.32 -11.52 -19.91
N ALA A 269 6.01 -11.24 -19.89
CA ALA A 269 5.48 -9.98 -20.41
C ALA A 269 5.75 -8.78 -19.48
N CYS A 270 6.18 -9.03 -18.24
CA CYS A 270 6.42 -8.02 -17.21
C CYS A 270 7.91 -7.67 -17.03
N ASP A 271 8.70 -7.76 -18.11
CA ASP A 271 10.10 -7.29 -18.10
C ASP A 271 10.16 -5.76 -18.19
N THR A 272 10.01 -5.12 -17.03
CA THR A 272 10.17 -3.68 -16.89
C THR A 272 11.63 -3.25 -16.92
N PHE A 273 12.60 -4.16 -16.84
CA PHE A 273 14.02 -3.80 -16.72
C PHE A 273 14.66 -3.51 -18.07
N THR A 274 14.16 -4.10 -19.14
CA THR A 274 14.63 -3.87 -20.52
C THR A 274 13.81 -2.82 -21.27
N ALA A 275 12.67 -2.38 -20.72
CA ALA A 275 11.82 -1.39 -21.36
C ALA A 275 12.52 -0.03 -21.53
N GLY A 276 12.48 0.49 -22.76
CA GLY A 276 13.12 1.76 -23.15
C GLY A 276 12.40 3.03 -22.65
N GLN A 277 11.13 2.92 -22.25
CA GLN A 277 10.37 4.01 -21.63
C GLN A 277 9.80 3.54 -20.29
N ILE A 278 10.26 4.21 -19.24
CA ILE A 278 9.81 4.15 -17.84
C ILE A 278 9.63 5.56 -17.31
#